data_AF-A0A800A5Q5-F1
#
_entry.id   AF-A0A800A5Q5-F1
#
_cell.length_a   1.000
_cell.length_b   1.000
_cell.length_c   1.000
_cell.angle_alpha   90.00
_cell.angle_beta   90.00
_cell.angle_gamma   90.00
#
_symmetry.space_group_name_H-M   'P 1'
#
loop_
_entity.id
_entity.type
_entity.pdbx_description
1 polymer ?
#
loop_
_entity_poly.entity_id
_entity_poly.type
_entity_poly.pdbx_seq_one_letter_code
_entity_poly.pdbx_strand_id
1 'polypeptide(L)'
;EDRKVPLTMTATSILEQWSHTSERIFPVTDVAVRQAWDRLVKRAGITNLRFHDLRHDAISRFFEMGLSVPEIALISGHRDPRMLFRYTHLRAEDVVKKLS
;
A
#
# COMPACT_ATOMS: atom_id res chain seq x y z
N GLU A 1 -7.74 -9.75 15.70
CA GLU A 1 -7.07 -10.82 14.94
C GLU A 1 -5.84 -10.24 14.29
N ASP A 2 -4.72 -10.89 14.53
CA ASP A 2 -3.44 -10.51 14.00
C ASP A 2 -3.33 -10.94 12.53
N ARG A 3 -2.59 -10.17 11.74
CA ARG A 3 -2.43 -10.41 10.30
C ARG A 3 -0.95 -10.40 9.96
N LYS A 4 -0.55 -11.33 9.11
CA LYS A 4 0.77 -11.34 8.49
C LYS A 4 0.64 -10.65 7.14
N VAL A 5 1.45 -9.62 6.93
CA VAL A 5 1.53 -8.88 5.67
C VAL A 5 2.96 -9.02 5.14
N PRO A 6 3.15 -9.44 3.88
CA PRO A 6 4.48 -9.54 3.31
C PRO A 6 5.10 -8.15 3.14
N LEU A 7 6.40 -8.05 3.40
CA LEU A 7 7.20 -6.86 3.11
C LEU A 7 8.00 -7.08 1.82
N THR A 8 8.12 -6.03 1.02
CA THR A 8 9.03 -6.04 -0.12
C THR A 8 10.48 -5.97 0.37
N MET A 9 11.43 -6.42 -0.45
CA MET A 9 12.86 -6.29 -0.12
C MET A 9 13.24 -4.85 0.21
N THR A 10 12.72 -3.88 -0.54
CA THR A 10 12.92 -2.46 -0.26
C THR A 10 12.40 -2.06 1.12
N ALA A 11 11.20 -2.51 1.51
CA ALA A 11 10.65 -2.20 2.82
C ALA A 11 11.50 -2.82 3.94
N THR A 12 11.94 -4.07 3.76
CA THR A 12 12.84 -4.73 4.71
C THR A 12 14.16 -3.99 4.84
N SER A 13 14.81 -3.61 3.73
CA SER A 13 16.08 -2.88 3.77
C SER A 13 15.95 -1.51 4.45
N ILE A 14 14.82 -0.81 4.30
CA ILE A 14 14.56 0.43 5.02
C ILE A 14 14.44 0.18 6.53
N LEU A 15 13.75 -0.89 6.93
CA LEU A 15 13.59 -1.26 8.34
C LEU A 15 14.91 -1.73 8.96
N GLU A 16 15.75 -2.44 8.21
CA GLU A 16 17.08 -2.90 8.67
C GLU A 16 18.04 -1.72 8.91
N GLN A 17 17.93 -0.65 8.12
CA GLN A 17 18.70 0.58 8.33
C GLN A 17 18.20 1.40 9.53
N TRP A 18 17.02 1.10 10.06
CA TRP A 18 16.43 1.83 11.16
C TRP A 18 16.99 1.35 12.50
N SER A 19 17.49 2.29 13.32
CA SER A 19 18.00 1.97 14.66
C SER A 19 16.85 1.69 15.63
N HIS A 20 16.77 0.46 16.14
CA HIS A 20 15.80 0.05 17.14
C HIS A 20 16.17 0.59 18.53
N THR A 21 15.74 1.82 18.84
CA THR A 21 15.98 2.49 20.13
C THR A 21 14.80 2.39 21.10
N SER A 22 13.69 1.77 20.68
CA SER A 22 12.47 1.64 21.49
C SER A 22 11.75 0.31 21.20
N GLU A 23 10.79 -0.05 22.05
CA GLU A 23 9.90 -1.21 21.85
C GLU A 23 9.10 -1.13 20.54
N ARG A 24 8.79 0.08 20.07
CA ARG A 24 8.05 0.30 18.81
C ARG A 24 9.03 0.53 17.66
N ILE A 25 8.75 -0.06 16.50
CA ILE A 25 9.49 0.21 15.26
C ILE A 25 9.47 1.70 14.92
N PHE A 26 8.30 2.32 15.01
CA PHE A 26 8.12 3.76 14.85
C PHE A 26 7.54 4.36 16.14
N PRO A 27 8.35 5.01 17.00
CA PRO A 27 7.87 5.64 18.24
C PRO A 27 7.22 7.00 17.95
N VAL A 28 6.17 7.02 17.13
CA VAL A 28 5.46 8.24 16.70
C VAL A 28 3.97 8.15 16.98
N THR A 29 3.33 9.29 17.25
CA THR A 29 1.88 9.38 17.37
C THR A 29 1.23 9.57 15.99
N ASP A 30 -0.05 9.25 15.87
CA ASP A 30 -0.85 9.48 14.67
C ASP A 30 -0.88 10.96 14.27
N VAL A 31 -0.97 11.87 15.26
CA VAL A 31 -0.91 13.32 15.04
C VAL A 31 0.45 13.73 14.46
N ALA A 32 1.55 13.20 14.99
CA ALA A 32 2.88 13.49 14.48
C ALA A 32 3.04 13.03 13.02
N VAL A 33 2.55 11.83 12.69
CA VAL A 33 2.55 11.32 11.30
C VAL A 33 1.71 12.21 10.40
N ARG A 34 0.51 12.62 10.83
CA ARG A 34 -0.37 13.51 10.05
C ARG A 34 0.31 14.84 9.74
N GLN A 35 0.91 15.49 10.75
CA GLN A 35 1.59 16.76 10.54
C GLN A 35 2.85 16.61 9.66
N ALA A 36 3.61 15.53 9.81
CA ALA A 36 4.76 15.24 8.97
C ALA A 36 4.33 15.04 7.50
N TRP A 37 3.21 14.34 7.28
CA TRP A 37 2.60 14.17 5.97
C TRP A 37 2.20 15.50 5.33
N ASP A 38 1.48 16.37 6.05
CA ASP A 38 1.03 17.65 5.52
C ASP A 38 2.21 18.55 5.12
N ARG A 39 3.28 18.55 5.93
CA ARG A 39 4.53 19.25 5.59
C ARG A 39 5.24 18.63 4.37
N LEU A 40 5.23 17.31 4.24
CA LEU A 40 5.83 16.60 3.11
C LEU A 40 5.10 16.94 1.80
N VAL A 41 3.77 16.84 1.78
CA VAL A 41 2.94 17.16 0.61
C VAL A 41 3.12 18.62 0.19
N LYS A 42 3.12 19.55 1.16
CA LYS A 42 3.38 20.97 0.89
C LYS A 42 4.77 21.20 0.28
N ARG A 43 5.81 20.56 0.85
CA ARG A 43 7.18 20.65 0.31
C ARG A 43 7.33 20.07 -1.08
N ALA A 44 6.58 19.02 -1.39
CA ALA A 44 6.58 18.39 -2.71
C ALA A 44 5.77 19.18 -3.76
N GLY A 45 5.03 20.22 -3.36
CA GLY A 45 4.19 21.01 -4.25
C GLY A 45 2.97 20.25 -4.80
N ILE A 46 2.56 19.17 -4.13
CA ILE A 46 1.45 18.33 -4.59
C ILE A 46 0.15 18.83 -3.96
N THR A 47 -0.87 19.04 -4.79
CA THR A 47 -2.21 19.42 -4.33
C THR A 47 -3.12 18.21 -4.23
N ASN A 48 -4.03 18.21 -3.25
CA ASN A 48 -5.10 17.22 -3.09
C ASN A 48 -4.61 15.75 -2.94
N LEU A 49 -3.44 15.53 -2.33
CA LEU A 49 -2.95 14.19 -1.98
C LEU A 49 -3.15 13.89 -0.48
N ARG A 50 -3.98 12.88 -0.18
CA ARG A 50 -4.25 12.39 1.18
C ARG A 50 -3.41 11.15 1.47
N PHE A 51 -3.15 10.89 2.74
CA PHE A 51 -2.33 9.75 3.15
C PHE A 51 -2.91 8.38 2.71
N HIS A 52 -4.23 8.24 2.72
CA HIS A 52 -4.87 6.99 2.29
C HIS A 52 -4.82 6.77 0.77
N ASP A 53 -4.54 7.81 -0.02
CA ASP A 53 -4.38 7.69 -1.47
C ASP A 53 -3.14 6.85 -1.81
N LEU A 54 -2.13 6.80 -0.93
CA LEU A 54 -0.99 5.90 -1.10
C LEU A 54 -1.40 4.43 -1.11
N ARG A 55 -2.37 4.05 -0.25
CA ARG A 55 -2.91 2.68 -0.25
C ARG A 55 -3.73 2.44 -1.53
N HIS A 56 -4.49 3.43 -1.97
CA HIS A 56 -5.26 3.35 -3.21
C HIS A 56 -4.34 3.16 -4.42
N ASP A 57 -3.30 3.98 -4.55
CA ASP A 57 -2.31 3.93 -5.61
C ASP A 57 -1.55 2.59 -5.63
N ALA A 58 -1.08 2.12 -4.47
CA ALA A 58 -0.41 0.82 -4.36
C ALA A 58 -1.29 -0.34 -4.84
N ILE A 59 -2.58 -0.33 -4.48
CA ILE A 59 -3.53 -1.36 -4.92
C ILE A 59 -3.73 -1.30 -6.43
N SER A 60 -3.94 -0.10 -7.00
CA SER A 60 -4.05 0.08 -8.45
C SER A 60 -2.83 -0.47 -9.18
N ARG A 61 -1.61 -0.13 -8.73
CA ARG A 61 -0.36 -0.65 -9.31
C ARG A 61 -0.26 -2.17 -9.23
N PHE A 62 -0.69 -2.80 -8.13
CA PHE A 62 -0.68 -4.26 -8.04
C PHE A 62 -1.64 -4.92 -9.02
N PHE A 63 -2.80 -4.30 -9.29
CA PHE A 63 -3.69 -4.76 -10.34
C PHE A 63 -3.05 -4.62 -11.73
N GLU A 64 -2.38 -3.49 -12.01
CA GLU A 64 -1.65 -3.27 -13.27
C GLU A 64 -0.49 -4.27 -13.46
N MET A 65 0.15 -4.67 -12.38
CA MET A 65 1.18 -5.74 -12.36
C MET A 65 0.59 -7.15 -12.54
N GLY A 66 -0.74 -7.29 -12.58
CA GLY A 66 -1.43 -8.55 -12.84
C GLY A 66 -1.62 -9.46 -11.62
N LEU A 67 -1.38 -8.97 -10.40
CA LEU A 67 -1.61 -9.74 -9.19
C LEU A 67 -3.10 -10.10 -9.05
N SER A 68 -3.36 -11.27 -8.49
CA SER A 68 -4.70 -11.75 -8.19
C SER A 68 -5.31 -11.03 -6.98
N VAL A 69 -6.64 -11.01 -6.89
CA VAL A 69 -7.36 -10.42 -5.75
C VAL A 69 -6.90 -11.00 -4.39
N PRO A 70 -6.69 -12.33 -4.23
CA PRO A 70 -6.15 -12.88 -2.99
C PRO A 70 -4.75 -12.36 -2.62
N GLU A 71 -3.83 -12.24 -3.59
CA GLU A 71 -2.49 -11.71 -3.35
C GLU A 71 -2.54 -10.25 -2.92
N ILE A 72 -3.34 -9.44 -3.61
CA ILE A 72 -3.53 -8.03 -3.28
C ILE A 72 -4.18 -7.88 -1.90
N ALA A 73 -5.16 -8.72 -1.55
CA ALA A 73 -5.78 -8.71 -0.22
C ALA A 73 -4.77 -9.02 0.89
N LEU A 74 -3.90 -10.01 0.67
CA LEU A 74 -2.83 -10.38 1.60
C LEU A 74 -1.83 -9.23 1.81
N ILE A 75 -1.39 -8.57 0.73
CA ILE A 75 -0.44 -7.45 0.79
C ILE A 75 -1.06 -6.19 1.41
N SER A 76 -2.29 -5.86 1.02
CA SER A 76 -2.96 -4.61 1.46
C SER A 76 -3.60 -4.71 2.85
N GLY A 77 -3.73 -5.93 3.37
CA GLY A 77 -4.31 -6.25 4.67
C GLY A 77 -5.85 -6.24 4.71
N HIS A 78 -6.52 -6.28 3.55
CA HIS A 78 -7.99 -6.22 3.48
C HIS A 78 -8.64 -7.43 4.16
N ARG A 79 -9.58 -7.19 5.06
CA ARG A 79 -10.44 -8.25 5.63
C ARG A 79 -11.51 -8.69 4.65
N ASP A 80 -12.03 -7.74 3.89
CA ASP A 80 -13.10 -7.94 2.95
C ASP A 80 -12.57 -7.67 1.53
N PRO A 81 -12.34 -8.73 0.72
CA PRO A 81 -11.88 -8.58 -0.66
C PRO A 81 -12.85 -7.78 -1.53
N ARG A 82 -14.12 -7.62 -1.11
CA ARG A 82 -15.10 -6.83 -1.87
C ARG A 82 -14.66 -5.39 -2.09
N MET A 83 -13.86 -4.86 -1.17
CA MET A 83 -13.29 -3.52 -1.29
C MET A 83 -12.31 -3.38 -2.46
N LEU A 84 -11.73 -4.49 -2.94
CA LEU A 84 -10.77 -4.53 -4.04
C LEU A 84 -11.42 -4.54 -5.43
N PHE A 85 -12.70 -4.91 -5.55
CA PHE A 85 -13.38 -4.93 -6.85
C PHE A 85 -13.53 -3.54 -7.49
N ARG A 86 -13.39 -2.46 -6.72
CA ARG A 86 -13.36 -1.10 -7.30
C ARG A 86 -12.13 -0.85 -8.20
N TYR A 87 -11.09 -1.66 -8.07
CA TYR A 87 -9.83 -1.51 -8.81
C TYR A 87 -9.74 -2.49 -9.99
N THR A 88 -10.67 -3.45 -10.10
CA THR A 88 -10.68 -4.41 -11.20
C THR A 88 -11.23 -3.74 -12.45
N HIS A 89 -10.34 -3.20 -13.28
CA HIS A 89 -10.65 -2.79 -14.65
C HIS A 89 -10.37 -3.96 -15.60
N LEU A 90 -11.03 -5.10 -15.36
CA LEU A 90 -10.89 -6.28 -16.21
C LEU A 90 -11.44 -5.95 -17.60
N ARG A 91 -10.57 -5.90 -18.61
CA ARG A 91 -10.99 -5.83 -20.01
C ARG A 91 -10.97 -7.22 -20.62
N ALA A 92 -11.84 -7.47 -21.59
CA ALA A 92 -11.96 -8.78 -22.21
C ALA A 92 -10.63 -9.24 -22.83
N GLU A 93 -9.84 -8.30 -23.37
CA GLU A 93 -8.54 -8.56 -23.98
C GLU A 93 -7.52 -9.10 -22.96
N ASP A 94 -7.60 -8.65 -21.70
CA ASP A 94 -6.70 -9.09 -20.64
C ASP A 94 -7.00 -10.54 -20.21
N VAL A 95 -8.25 -10.99 -20.36
CA VAL A 95 -8.64 -12.39 -20.14
C VAL A 95 -8.18 -13.28 -21.29
N VAL A 96 -8.33 -12.83 -22.54
CA VAL A 96 -7.87 -13.58 -23.72
C VAL A 96 -6.36 -13.83 -23.65
N LYS A 97 -5.55 -12.82 -23.29
CA LYS A 97 -4.09 -12.97 -23.11
C LYS A 97 -3.68 -13.98 -22.04
N LYS A 98 -4.54 -14.25 -21.05
CA LYS A 98 -4.27 -15.23 -19.99
C LYS A 98 -4.66 -16.66 -20.39
N LEU A 99 -5.50 -16.81 -21.41
CA LEU A 99 -5.98 -18.09 -21.91
C LEU A 99 -5.18 -18.58 -23.14
N SER A 100 -4.43 -17.68 -23.79
CA SER A 100 -3.45 -17.98 -24.83
C SER A 100 -2.11 -18.42 -24.24
#